data_AF-A0AB34KG19-F1
#
_entry.id   AF-A0AB34KG19-F1
#
_cell.length_a   1.000
_cell.length_b   1.000
_cell.length_c   1.000
_cell.angle_alpha   90.00
_cell.angle_beta   90.00
_cell.angle_gamma   90.00
#
_symmetry.space_group_name_H-M   'P 1'
#
loop_
_entity.id
_entity.type
_entity.pdbx_description
1 polymer ?
#
loop_
_entity_poly.entity_id
_entity_poly.type
_entity_poly.pdbx_seq_one_letter_code
_entity_poly.pdbx_strand_id
1 'polypeptide(L)'
;MKLFLTTFLVAILVALAMAVDPQEQKSIIVSYPKDTPESEMTELKDAIHKAGGIITHEYNLFVCLFPSHIGLAAKVPAYFVETIRTMGEDHDVTVEDDQTVSINSESP
;
A
#
# COMPACT_ATOMS: atom_id res chain seq x y z
N MET A 1 42.49 9.97 -14.77
CA MET A 1 41.45 10.55 -13.88
C MET A 1 40.03 10.30 -14.39
N LYS A 2 39.73 10.47 -15.68
CA LYS A 2 38.37 10.25 -16.24
C LYS A 2 37.81 8.84 -16.01
N LEU A 3 38.62 7.81 -16.22
CA LEU A 3 38.25 6.40 -15.99
C LEU A 3 37.91 6.10 -14.52
N PHE A 4 38.67 6.65 -13.56
CA PHE A 4 38.40 6.46 -12.14
C PHE A 4 37.08 7.13 -11.71
N LEU A 5 36.79 8.32 -12.25
CA LEU A 5 35.54 9.01 -11.97
C LEU A 5 34.33 8.26 -12.54
N THR A 6 34.44 7.73 -13.77
CA THR A 6 33.35 6.93 -14.36
C THR A 6 33.12 5.63 -13.59
N THR A 7 34.18 4.93 -13.19
CA THR A 7 34.05 3.69 -12.41
C THR A 7 33.46 3.96 -11.02
N PHE A 8 33.86 5.06 -10.39
CA PHE A 8 33.30 5.48 -9.10
C PHE A 8 31.80 5.84 -9.22
N LEU A 9 31.41 6.57 -10.25
CA LEU A 9 30.01 6.92 -10.49
C LEU A 9 29.13 5.69 -10.76
N VAL A 10 29.64 4.74 -11.56
CA VAL A 10 28.93 3.48 -11.84
C VAL A 10 28.80 2.64 -10.57
N ALA A 11 29.84 2.56 -9.74
CA ALA A 11 29.78 1.83 -8.48
C ALA A 11 28.74 2.40 -7.51
N ILE A 12 28.64 3.74 -7.41
CA ILE A 12 27.59 4.41 -6.62
C ILE A 12 26.21 4.07 -7.17
N LEU A 13 26.02 4.14 -8.49
CA LEU A 13 24.72 3.88 -9.10
C LEU A 13 24.25 2.43 -8.86
N VAL A 14 25.17 1.46 -8.96
CA VAL A 14 24.90 0.06 -8.64
C VAL A 14 24.57 -0.12 -7.16
N ALA A 15 25.30 0.52 -6.25
CA ALA A 15 25.02 0.44 -4.82
C ALA A 15 23.63 1.00 -4.46
N LEU A 16 23.22 2.11 -5.09
CA LEU A 16 21.88 2.70 -4.90
C LEU A 16 20.77 1.79 -5.46
N ALA A 17 21.00 1.16 -6.61
CA ALA A 17 20.01 0.24 -7.21
C ALA A 17 19.76 -1.02 -6.36
N MET A 18 20.73 -1.43 -5.53
CA MET A 18 20.62 -2.58 -4.64
C MET A 18 20.05 -2.23 -3.26
N ALA A 19 19.85 -0.95 -2.96
CA ALA A 19 19.33 -0.51 -1.66
C ALA A 19 17.80 -0.64 -1.52
N VAL A 20 17.08 -0.81 -2.64
CA VAL A 20 15.64 -1.06 -2.64
C VAL A 20 15.45 -2.57 -2.61
N ASP A 21 14.78 -3.08 -1.57
CA ASP A 21 14.32 -4.47 -1.55
C ASP A 21 13.00 -4.54 -2.36
N PRO A 22 13.01 -5.11 -3.58
CA PRO A 22 11.78 -5.24 -4.38
C PRO A 22 10.79 -6.23 -3.77
N GLN A 23 11.17 -6.96 -2.71
CA GLN A 23 10.32 -7.88 -1.96
C GLN A 23 9.82 -7.28 -0.64
N GLU A 24 10.15 -6.02 -0.32
CA GLU A 24 9.58 -5.36 0.84
C GLU A 24 8.07 -5.22 0.66
N GLN A 25 7.32 -6.02 1.42
CA GLN A 25 5.86 -5.97 1.46
C GLN A 25 5.39 -5.21 2.70
N LYS A 26 4.45 -4.30 2.50
CA LYS A 26 3.73 -3.60 3.57
C LYS A 26 2.32 -4.16 3.70
N SER A 27 1.88 -4.35 4.94
CA SER A 27 0.47 -4.63 5.25
C SER A 27 -0.24 -3.30 5.36
N ILE A 28 -1.26 -3.09 4.53
CA ILE A 28 -2.02 -1.85 4.46
C ILE A 28 -3.51 -2.12 4.57
N ILE A 29 -4.24 -1.11 5.02
CA ILE A 29 -5.70 -1.04 4.97
C ILE A 29 -6.06 0.13 4.06
N VAL A 30 -6.85 -0.16 3.02
CA VAL A 30 -7.40 0.84 2.11
C VAL A 30 -8.87 1.02 2.44
N SER A 31 -9.30 2.26 2.65
CA SER A 31 -10.67 2.62 2.98
C SER A 31 -11.21 3.66 2.01
N TYR A 32 -12.37 3.39 1.43
CA TYR A 32 -13.09 4.28 0.52
C TYR A 32 -14.33 4.88 1.20
N PRO A 33 -14.77 6.09 0.80
CA PRO A 33 -16.04 6.66 1.23
C PRO A 33 -17.25 5.93 0.63
N LYS A 34 -18.42 6.14 1.24
CA LYS A 34 -19.66 5.39 0.97
C LYS A 34 -20.16 5.41 -0.49
N ASP A 35 -19.82 6.46 -1.24
CA ASP A 35 -20.34 6.72 -2.58
C ASP A 35 -19.38 6.24 -3.69
N THR A 36 -18.36 5.47 -3.31
CA THR A 36 -17.37 4.95 -4.26
C THR A 36 -17.98 3.86 -5.13
N PRO A 37 -17.91 3.96 -6.47
CA PRO A 37 -18.37 2.92 -7.37
C PRO A 37 -17.65 1.59 -7.14
N GLU A 38 -18.36 0.48 -7.35
CA GLU A 38 -17.78 -0.87 -7.28
C GLU A 38 -16.66 -1.11 -8.32
N SER A 39 -16.67 -0.36 -9.41
CA SER A 39 -15.61 -0.39 -10.43
C SER A 39 -14.24 -0.02 -9.86
N GLU A 40 -14.17 0.97 -8.98
CA GLU A 40 -12.91 1.43 -8.36
C GLU A 40 -12.31 0.33 -7.48
N MET A 41 -13.16 -0.36 -6.73
CA MET A 41 -12.76 -1.50 -5.91
C MET A 41 -12.26 -2.65 -6.78
N THR A 42 -12.92 -2.91 -7.91
CA THR A 42 -12.50 -3.95 -8.84
C THR A 42 -11.15 -3.62 -9.48
N GLU A 43 -10.96 -2.37 -9.90
CA GLU A 43 -9.72 -1.87 -10.48
C GLU A 43 -8.56 -1.94 -9.47
N LEU A 44 -8.81 -1.53 -8.22
CA LEU A 44 -7.81 -1.62 -7.16
C LEU A 44 -7.37 -3.07 -6.91
N LYS A 45 -8.32 -4.01 -6.84
CA LYS A 45 -8.00 -5.44 -6.64
C LYS A 45 -7.14 -5.98 -7.77
N ASP A 46 -7.49 -5.67 -9.02
CA ASP A 46 -6.71 -6.07 -10.19
C ASP A 46 -5.30 -5.45 -10.16
N ALA A 47 -5.20 -4.18 -9.77
CA ALA A 47 -3.92 -3.48 -9.66
C ALA A 47 -3.02 -4.09 -8.56
N ILE A 48 -3.60 -4.46 -7.41
CA ILE A 48 -2.91 -5.17 -6.31
C ILE A 48 -2.39 -6.52 -6.80
N HIS A 49 -3.23 -7.32 -7.47
CA HIS A 49 -2.82 -8.61 -8.01
C HIS A 49 -1.70 -8.47 -9.05
N LYS A 50 -1.81 -7.50 -9.95
CA LYS A 50 -0.81 -7.22 -10.98
C LYS A 50 0.52 -6.76 -10.39
N ALA A 51 0.50 -6.04 -9.27
CA ALA A 51 1.69 -5.63 -8.52
C ALA A 51 2.33 -6.79 -7.72
N GLY A 52 1.72 -7.98 -7.71
CA GLY A 52 2.19 -9.13 -6.92
C GLY A 52 1.79 -9.05 -5.44
N GLY A 53 0.83 -8.20 -5.10
CA GLY A 53 0.24 -8.13 -3.77
C GLY A 53 -0.81 -9.21 -3.51
N ILE A 54 -1.16 -9.36 -2.24
CA ILE A 54 -2.12 -10.36 -1.74
C ILE A 54 -3.17 -9.65 -0.90
N ILE A 55 -4.44 -9.80 -1.25
CA ILE A 55 -5.56 -9.32 -0.44
C ILE A 55 -5.71 -10.27 0.75
N THR A 56 -5.60 -9.75 1.97
CA THR A 56 -5.70 -10.53 3.21
C THR A 56 -7.14 -10.57 3.72
N HIS A 57 -7.89 -9.49 3.52
CA HIS A 57 -9.28 -9.39 3.95
C HIS A 57 -10.05 -8.36 3.13
N GLU A 58 -11.34 -8.60 2.93
CA GLU A 58 -12.27 -7.66 2.32
C GLU A 58 -13.35 -7.26 3.31
N TYR A 59 -13.51 -5.96 3.54
CA TYR A 59 -14.51 -5.40 4.45
C TYR A 59 -15.73 -4.94 3.64
N ASN A 60 -16.70 -5.85 3.48
CA ASN A 60 -18.02 -5.50 2.96
C ASN A 60 -18.95 -5.09 4.12
N LEU A 61 -18.62 -3.99 4.78
CA LEU A 61 -19.48 -3.43 5.83
C LEU A 61 -20.68 -2.77 5.14
N PHE A 62 -21.86 -3.39 5.27
CA PHE A 62 -23.08 -3.00 4.57
C PHE A 62 -23.38 -1.50 4.66
N VAL A 63 -23.61 -0.89 3.49
CA VAL A 63 -23.97 0.50 3.17
C VAL A 63 -25.19 1.08 3.93
N CYS A 64 -25.86 0.30 4.79
CA CYS A 64 -27.22 0.64 5.22
C CYS A 64 -27.41 1.19 6.65
N LEU A 65 -26.44 1.14 7.58
CA LEU A 65 -26.70 1.56 8.98
C LEU A 65 -25.62 2.39 9.67
N PHE A 66 -24.46 2.56 9.05
CA PHE A 66 -23.43 3.52 9.47
C PHE A 66 -22.88 4.17 8.19
N PRO A 67 -22.31 5.38 8.24
CA PRO A 67 -21.48 5.88 7.14
C PRO A 67 -20.27 4.95 7.07
N SER A 68 -20.41 3.83 6.36
CA SER A 68 -19.44 2.74 6.39
C SER A 68 -18.59 2.77 5.14
N HIS A 69 -17.29 2.69 5.38
CA HIS A 69 -16.25 2.69 4.37
C HIS A 69 -16.15 1.30 3.75
N ILE A 70 -16.13 1.23 2.42
CA ILE A 70 -15.75 -0.01 1.73
C ILE A 70 -14.24 -0.10 1.85
N GLY A 71 -13.74 -1.19 2.42
CA GLY A 71 -12.30 -1.31 2.66
C GLY A 71 -11.75 -2.67 2.30
N LEU A 72 -10.44 -2.72 2.11
CA LEU A 72 -9.70 -3.97 1.95
C LEU A 72 -8.39 -3.89 2.73
N ALA A 73 -7.98 -5.02 3.30
CA ALA A 73 -6.64 -5.20 3.82
C ALA A 73 -5.82 -5.99 2.79
N ALA A 74 -4.59 -5.54 2.52
CA ALA A 74 -3.71 -6.20 1.57
C ALA A 74 -2.25 -6.09 1.99
N LYS A 75 -1.47 -7.08 1.57
CA LYS A 75 0.00 -7.00 1.52
C LYS A 75 0.41 -6.57 0.13
N VAL A 76 1.06 -5.42 0.02
CA VAL A 76 1.48 -4.85 -1.25
C VAL A 76 2.96 -4.49 -1.21
N PRO A 77 3.66 -4.45 -2.36
CA PRO A 77 5.02 -3.92 -2.40
C PRO A 77 5.07 -2.48 -1.88
N ALA A 78 6.11 -2.12 -1.13
CA ALA A 78 6.24 -0.80 -0.51
C ALA A 78 6.15 0.36 -1.53
N TYR A 79 6.68 0.17 -2.74
CA TYR A 79 6.62 1.15 -3.83
C TYR A 79 5.19 1.36 -4.38
N PHE A 80 4.29 0.39 -4.17
CA PHE A 80 2.95 0.39 -4.76
C PHE A 80 1.93 1.15 -3.90
N VAL A 81 2.25 1.43 -2.63
CA VAL A 81 1.37 2.18 -1.72
C VAL A 81 1.02 3.56 -2.27
N GLU A 82 1.99 4.25 -2.87
CA GLU A 82 1.76 5.58 -3.45
C GLU A 82 0.89 5.53 -4.71
N THR A 83 1.02 4.45 -5.50
CA THR A 83 0.14 4.20 -6.63
C THR A 83 -1.31 4.07 -6.18
N ILE A 84 -1.57 3.33 -5.09
CA ILE A 84 -2.91 3.17 -4.54
C ILE A 84 -3.50 4.52 -4.09
N ARG A 85 -2.69 5.37 -3.44
CA ARG A 85 -3.14 6.72 -3.06
C ARG A 85 -3.52 7.56 -4.27
N THR A 86 -2.71 7.49 -5.33
CA THR A 86 -2.97 8.21 -6.58
C THR A 86 -4.23 7.70 -7.26
N MET A 87 -4.46 6.38 -7.28
CA MET A 87 -5.65 5.78 -7.89
C MET A 87 -6.96 6.22 -7.23
N GLY A 88 -6.95 6.50 -5.92
CA GLY A 88 -8.14 6.92 -5.19
C GLY A 88 -8.17 8.41 -4.81
N GLU A 89 -7.31 9.24 -5.40
CA GLU A 89 -7.24 10.69 -5.11
C GLU A 89 -8.59 11.38 -5.39
N ASP A 90 -9.28 10.98 -6.46
CA ASP A 90 -10.59 11.52 -6.84
C ASP A 90 -11.73 11.11 -5.90
N HIS A 91 -11.49 10.15 -5.00
CA HIS A 91 -12.50 9.52 -4.15
C HIS A 91 -12.09 9.51 -2.67
N ASP A 92 -11.26 10.45 -2.22
CA ASP A 92 -10.85 10.59 -0.82
C ASP A 92 -10.42 9.26 -0.17
N VAL A 93 -9.61 8.47 -0.89
CA VAL A 93 -9.13 7.17 -0.38
C VAL A 93 -8.19 7.36 0.81
N THR A 94 -8.41 6.61 1.89
CA THR A 94 -7.49 6.56 3.03
C THR A 94 -6.68 5.27 2.96
N VAL A 95 -5.35 5.41 2.94
CA VAL A 95 -4.40 4.28 2.97
C VAL A 95 -3.59 4.34 4.25
N GLU A 96 -3.79 3.37 5.12
CA GLU A 96 -3.16 3.27 6.43
C GLU A 96 -2.23 2.05 6.51
N ASP A 97 -1.13 2.18 7.24
CA ASP A 97 -0.27 1.05 7.56
C ASP A 97 -0.96 0.21 8.65
N ASP A 98 -1.02 -1.11 8.46
CA ASP A 98 -1.58 -2.04 9.43
C ASP A 98 -0.61 -2.23 10.61
N GLN A 99 -1.09 -1.97 11.83
CA GLN A 99 -0.28 -1.95 13.04
C GLN A 99 -0.80 -2.94 14.09
N THR A 100 0.14 -3.53 14.83
CA THR A 100 -0.21 -4.40 15.96
C THR A 100 -0.62 -3.58 17.18
N VAL A 101 -1.77 -3.90 17.75
CA VAL A 101 -2.24 -3.35 19.03
C VAL A 101 -1.96 -4.31 20.17
N SER A 102 -1.42 -3.81 21.29
CA SER A 102 -1.13 -4.59 22.50
C SER A 102 -1.89 -4.03 23.71
N ILE A 103 -2.40 -4.92 24.57
CA ILE A 103 -2.97 -4.54 25.86
C ILE A 103 -1.84 -4.33 26.89
N ASN A 104 -1.72 -3.12 27.43
CA ASN A 104 -0.87 -2.88 28.58
C ASN A 104 -1.55 -3.46 29.82
N SER A 105 -1.10 -4.61 30.29
CA SER A 105 -1.47 -5.12 31.62
C SER A 105 -0.64 -4.39 32.68
N GLU A 106 -0.87 -3.09 32.85
CA GLU A 106 -0.39 -2.35 34.01
C GLU A 106 -1.62 -1.98 34.84
N SER A 107 -1.98 -2.89 35.74
CA SER A 107 -2.98 -2.68 36.78
C SER A 107 -2.41 -1.74 37.86
N PRO A 108 -3.19 -0.78 38.39
CA PRO A 108 -2.80 0.01 39.56
C PRO A 108 -2.55 -0.85 40.80
#